data_AF-A0A6P0NZV3-F1
#
_entry.id   AF-A0A6P0NZV3-F1
#
_cell.length_a   1.000
_cell.length_b   1.000
_cell.length_c   1.000
_cell.angle_alpha   90.00
_cell.angle_beta   90.00
_cell.angle_gamma   90.00
#
_symmetry.space_group_name_H-M   'P 1'
#
loop_
_entity.id
_entity.type
_entity.pdbx_description
1 polymer ?
#
loop_
_entity_poly.entity_id
_entity_poly.type
_entity_poly.pdbx_seq_one_letter_code
_entity_poly.pdbx_strand_id
1 'polypeptide(L)'
;MRLRHNRLLHSWGVVTGLEVTKDGDKKVAVSEGMAIDQDGREIILLPDSERNTLNLDGLELNTTIEIAIIYHEIKDKPYRIGDKTKYTRITERPKFIIYRGKKRENCDDDHLEVRTGSAPTDGNVMLLARVNLDNNGNVSTVEDSRKLAGGKTKWSDGENNSIYYNDGNVGIGTTSIHNPQSWDKALDILGSRHARFNVRSGGGVVTSVFSHNNWNGARGIIGTESNHPLTLATGYRHRMTIDTSGRVGIGTTNPSEKLEVNGTVKATKFEGDGSGLTGISGGGKWKTLEDNFIRYQGGVFVGNRLPSPKNNNYEATGLCGAIFAITERVNKVTKSYGVRGHFDGFLTVQGDDETNQEEIIVKEELDNTRDDALEDKISPPEGITLANSPESVKPGGFVEGLTENSVEAVDKIEGATTDQSILSGYGGYFTAVNRGTSFVYGVYGEAQNSNITVRGLRAYGVYGKATGAGDNYAGYFDGRVHVTGNLTANNVQQNSSRQLKENINTLTIEDALETLEGLNPVQFRYKEDHQQETHIGFIAEDVPDLVASRDHKTLSPMDIVAVLTKVVKEQNNTISLLMQKVQTLENKSQSSAF
;
A
#
# COMPACT_ATOMS: atom_id res chain seq x y z
N MET A 1 -78.78 -13.73 48.54
CA MET A 1 -78.26 -12.44 48.08
C MET A 1 -76.75 -12.57 48.04
N ARG A 2 -76.18 -12.99 46.90
CA ARG A 2 -74.75 -12.75 46.67
C ARG A 2 -74.59 -11.24 46.44
N LEU A 3 -73.56 -10.65 47.02
CA LEU A 3 -73.34 -9.20 46.91
C LEU A 3 -72.87 -8.92 45.48
N ARG A 4 -73.37 -7.84 44.85
CA ARG A 4 -72.80 -7.38 43.57
C ARG A 4 -71.32 -7.09 43.78
N HIS A 5 -70.47 -7.71 42.97
CA HIS A 5 -69.05 -7.41 42.97
C HIS A 5 -68.83 -5.96 42.54
N ASN A 6 -67.84 -5.27 43.09
CA ASN A 6 -67.65 -3.85 42.80
C ASN A 6 -67.18 -3.64 41.35
N ARG A 7 -68.12 -3.30 40.46
CA ARG A 7 -67.91 -3.05 39.03
C ARG A 7 -66.83 -2.00 38.72
N LEU A 8 -66.47 -1.15 39.68
CA LEU A 8 -65.42 -0.13 39.49
C LEU A 8 -63.99 -0.66 39.70
N LEU A 9 -63.80 -1.87 40.25
CA LEU A 9 -62.47 -2.41 40.58
C LEU A 9 -61.92 -3.41 39.55
N HIS A 10 -62.78 -4.11 38.81
CA HIS A 10 -62.38 -5.15 37.85
C HIS A 10 -63.23 -5.13 36.58
N SER A 11 -62.67 -5.58 35.45
CA SER A 11 -63.43 -5.79 34.22
C SER A 11 -64.15 -7.14 34.22
N TRP A 12 -65.30 -7.20 33.55
CA TRP A 12 -66.06 -8.42 33.33
C TRP A 12 -65.29 -9.50 32.54
N GLY A 13 -65.63 -10.76 32.81
CA GLY A 13 -65.00 -11.96 32.25
C GLY A 13 -65.00 -13.15 33.21
N VAL A 14 -64.40 -14.26 32.79
CA VAL A 14 -64.09 -15.44 33.62
C VAL A 14 -62.95 -15.11 34.59
N VAL A 15 -63.20 -15.28 35.89
CA VAL A 15 -62.21 -15.06 36.94
C VAL A 15 -61.33 -16.30 37.14
N THR A 16 -61.93 -17.49 37.08
CA THR A 16 -61.23 -18.78 37.18
C THR A 16 -62.11 -19.92 36.65
N GLY A 17 -61.49 -21.00 36.17
CA GLY A 17 -62.20 -22.21 35.73
C GLY A 17 -63.10 -22.02 34.51
N LEU A 18 -64.30 -22.60 34.54
CA LEU A 18 -65.28 -22.59 33.45
C LEU A 18 -64.72 -23.12 32.10
N GLU A 19 -63.80 -24.08 32.16
CA GLU A 19 -63.17 -24.67 30.97
C GLU A 19 -64.12 -25.65 30.29
N VAL A 20 -64.28 -25.54 28.97
CA VAL A 20 -65.09 -26.49 28.19
C VAL A 20 -64.18 -27.58 27.64
N THR A 21 -64.52 -28.84 27.90
CA THR A 21 -63.77 -30.02 27.42
C THR A 21 -64.71 -31.03 26.75
N LYS A 22 -64.18 -31.90 25.87
CA LYS A 22 -64.97 -32.99 25.26
C LYS A 22 -65.22 -34.08 26.30
N ASP A 23 -66.50 -34.42 26.53
CA ASP A 23 -66.95 -35.40 27.54
C ASP A 23 -67.69 -36.60 26.90
N GLY A 24 -67.39 -36.87 25.62
CA GLY A 24 -68.02 -37.88 24.80
C GLY A 24 -68.25 -37.37 23.39
N ASP A 25 -68.76 -38.22 22.50
CA ASP A 25 -68.89 -37.84 21.09
C ASP A 25 -69.81 -36.65 20.89
N LYS A 26 -71.00 -36.63 21.48
CA LYS A 26 -71.93 -35.48 21.41
C LYS A 26 -72.09 -34.75 22.74
N LYS A 27 -71.01 -34.63 23.52
CA LYS A 27 -71.04 -34.03 24.87
C LYS A 27 -69.82 -33.16 25.14
N VAL A 28 -70.05 -32.07 25.86
CA VAL A 28 -68.98 -31.26 26.45
C VAL A 28 -69.25 -31.05 27.93
N ALA A 29 -68.21 -31.09 28.76
CA ALA A 29 -68.28 -30.75 30.18
C ALA A 29 -67.69 -29.37 30.42
N VAL A 30 -68.25 -28.64 31.39
CA VAL A 30 -67.72 -27.33 31.83
C VAL A 30 -67.16 -27.46 33.25
N SER A 31 -65.88 -27.12 33.44
CA SER A 31 -65.25 -27.17 34.77
C SER A 31 -65.92 -26.21 35.75
N GLU A 32 -65.87 -26.52 37.05
CA GLU A 32 -66.23 -25.54 38.08
C GLU A 32 -65.44 -24.23 37.90
N GLY A 33 -66.00 -23.12 38.39
CA GLY A 33 -65.37 -21.81 38.21
C GLY A 33 -66.29 -20.63 38.48
N MET A 34 -65.76 -19.44 38.20
CA MET A 34 -66.44 -18.16 38.43
C MET A 34 -66.20 -17.21 37.28
N ALA A 35 -67.24 -16.49 36.86
CA ALA A 35 -67.18 -15.31 36.00
C ALA A 35 -67.95 -14.15 36.63
N ILE A 36 -67.71 -12.94 36.12
CA ILE A 36 -68.41 -11.71 36.51
C ILE A 36 -68.90 -11.04 35.22
N ASP A 37 -70.20 -10.76 35.13
CA ASP A 37 -70.80 -10.06 33.99
C ASP A 37 -70.51 -8.54 34.00
N GLN A 38 -70.92 -7.82 32.95
CA GLN A 38 -70.70 -6.37 32.86
C GLN A 38 -71.46 -5.54 33.92
N ASP A 39 -72.44 -6.12 34.62
CA ASP A 39 -73.16 -5.48 35.71
C ASP A 39 -72.54 -5.76 37.09
N GLY A 40 -71.50 -6.59 37.16
CA GLY A 40 -70.86 -7.01 38.41
C GLY A 40 -71.58 -8.17 39.10
N ARG A 41 -72.37 -8.97 38.37
CA ARG A 41 -73.06 -10.15 38.91
C ARG A 41 -72.15 -11.37 38.80
N GLU A 42 -72.07 -12.14 39.87
CA GLU A 42 -71.22 -13.33 39.97
C GLU A 42 -71.93 -14.56 39.36
N ILE A 43 -71.34 -15.12 38.32
CA ILE A 43 -71.76 -16.39 37.69
C ILE A 43 -70.83 -17.46 38.25
N ILE A 44 -71.33 -18.28 39.18
CA ILE A 44 -70.53 -19.33 39.85
C ILE A 44 -71.09 -20.70 39.47
N LEU A 45 -70.25 -21.51 38.84
CA LEU A 45 -70.52 -22.91 38.54
C LEU A 45 -69.84 -23.78 39.59
N LEU A 46 -70.65 -24.59 40.29
CA LEU A 46 -70.19 -25.52 41.32
C LEU A 46 -69.95 -26.91 40.70
N PRO A 47 -69.23 -27.82 41.37
CA PRO A 47 -69.00 -29.17 40.85
C PRO A 47 -70.30 -30.00 40.91
N ASP A 48 -70.92 -30.19 39.74
CA ASP A 48 -72.11 -31.02 39.52
C ASP A 48 -71.97 -31.67 38.14
N SER A 49 -71.55 -32.94 38.10
CA SER A 49 -71.19 -33.62 36.85
C SER A 49 -72.35 -33.85 35.89
N GLU A 50 -73.59 -33.93 36.39
CA GLU A 50 -74.76 -34.10 35.51
C GLU A 50 -75.19 -32.76 34.90
N ARG A 51 -75.10 -31.66 35.65
CA ARG A 51 -75.55 -30.33 35.18
C ARG A 51 -74.49 -29.53 34.44
N ASN A 52 -73.22 -29.85 34.65
CA ASN A 52 -72.11 -29.20 33.95
C ASN A 52 -71.78 -29.87 32.61
N THR A 53 -72.35 -31.04 32.32
CA THR A 53 -72.21 -31.74 31.04
C THR A 53 -73.38 -31.40 30.11
N LEU A 54 -73.08 -30.76 28.99
CA LEU A 54 -74.04 -30.32 27.98
C LEU A 54 -74.19 -31.41 26.91
N ASN A 55 -75.42 -31.88 26.72
CA ASN A 55 -75.77 -32.74 25.60
C ASN A 55 -75.88 -31.91 24.31
N LEU A 56 -75.15 -32.31 23.27
CA LEU A 56 -75.12 -31.65 21.96
C LEU A 56 -75.87 -32.45 20.88
N ASP A 57 -76.49 -33.57 21.25
CA ASP A 57 -77.30 -34.34 20.31
C ASP A 57 -78.54 -33.55 19.87
N GLY A 58 -79.00 -33.80 18.65
CA GLY A 58 -80.07 -33.02 18.02
C GLY A 58 -79.68 -31.63 17.53
N LEU A 59 -78.40 -31.23 17.58
CA LEU A 59 -77.90 -30.02 16.91
C LEU A 59 -77.62 -30.24 15.40
N GLU A 60 -77.46 -29.13 14.67
CA GLU A 60 -77.05 -29.14 13.26
C GLU A 60 -75.64 -29.74 13.09
N LEU A 61 -75.45 -30.58 12.07
CA LEU A 61 -74.19 -31.30 11.81
C LEU A 61 -73.23 -30.42 11.00
N ASN A 62 -71.93 -30.70 11.08
CA ASN A 62 -70.88 -29.96 10.35
C ASN A 62 -70.95 -28.43 10.58
N THR A 63 -71.01 -28.01 11.85
CA THR A 63 -71.22 -26.61 12.25
C THR A 63 -70.35 -26.23 13.45
N THR A 64 -70.12 -24.94 13.63
CA THR A 64 -69.47 -24.37 14.83
C THR A 64 -70.54 -23.77 15.74
N ILE A 65 -70.67 -24.31 16.94
CA ILE A 65 -71.52 -23.75 18.00
C ILE A 65 -70.69 -22.94 19.01
N GLU A 66 -71.34 -22.02 19.72
CA GLU A 66 -70.72 -21.14 20.71
C GLU A 66 -71.33 -21.46 22.10
N ILE A 67 -70.55 -22.07 22.99
CA ILE A 67 -70.96 -22.40 24.36
C ILE A 67 -70.73 -21.18 25.25
N ALA A 68 -71.79 -20.70 25.89
CA ALA A 68 -71.76 -19.57 26.81
C ALA A 68 -72.48 -19.87 28.13
N ILE A 69 -72.18 -19.08 29.16
CA ILE A 69 -72.83 -19.12 30.47
C ILE A 69 -73.34 -17.73 30.83
N ILE A 70 -74.53 -17.67 31.43
CA ILE A 70 -75.17 -16.42 31.86
C ILE A 70 -75.61 -16.49 33.32
N TYR A 71 -75.77 -15.32 33.94
CA TYR A 71 -76.51 -15.16 35.19
C TYR A 71 -78.01 -15.31 34.95
N HIS A 72 -78.70 -16.18 35.70
CA HIS A 72 -80.13 -16.43 35.56
C HIS A 72 -80.85 -16.44 36.92
N GLU A 73 -82.00 -15.74 36.99
CA GLU A 73 -82.83 -15.66 38.20
C GLU A 73 -84.07 -16.54 38.06
N ILE A 74 -84.17 -17.58 38.90
CA ILE A 74 -85.35 -18.43 38.98
C ILE A 74 -86.23 -17.94 40.13
N LYS A 75 -87.48 -17.57 39.83
CA LYS A 75 -88.48 -17.25 40.87
C LYS A 75 -89.02 -18.56 41.44
N ASP A 76 -88.67 -18.87 42.67
CA ASP A 76 -89.17 -20.05 43.37
C ASP A 76 -90.68 -19.89 43.67
N LYS A 77 -91.37 -21.02 43.88
CA LYS A 77 -92.79 -21.02 44.25
C LYS A 77 -92.99 -20.17 45.53
N PRO A 78 -93.92 -19.20 45.54
CA PRO A 78 -94.10 -18.30 46.68
C PRO A 78 -94.52 -19.09 47.93
N TYR A 79 -93.88 -18.81 49.06
CA TYR A 79 -94.27 -19.36 50.35
C TYR A 79 -95.53 -18.62 50.86
N ARG A 80 -96.65 -19.34 50.95
CA ARG A 80 -97.95 -18.82 51.38
C ARG A 80 -98.30 -19.31 52.78
N ILE A 81 -98.94 -18.47 53.59
CA ILE A 81 -99.62 -18.87 54.82
C ILE A 81 -101.08 -18.45 54.68
N GLY A 82 -101.97 -19.44 54.57
CA GLY A 82 -103.32 -19.21 54.04
C GLY A 82 -103.27 -18.60 52.63
N ASP A 83 -104.21 -17.72 52.31
CA ASP A 83 -104.31 -17.13 50.97
C ASP A 83 -103.20 -16.10 50.67
N LYS A 84 -102.50 -15.60 51.69
CA LYS A 84 -101.47 -14.55 51.55
C LYS A 84 -100.09 -15.14 51.26
N THR A 85 -99.48 -14.69 50.17
CA THR A 85 -98.03 -14.86 49.95
C THR A 85 -97.27 -14.11 51.04
N LYS A 86 -96.43 -14.82 51.80
CA LYS A 86 -95.63 -14.24 52.90
C LYS A 86 -94.21 -13.93 52.45
N TYR A 87 -93.59 -14.83 51.68
CA TYR A 87 -92.25 -14.64 51.13
C TYR A 87 -92.18 -15.15 49.68
N THR A 88 -91.54 -14.38 48.81
CA THR A 88 -91.01 -14.85 47.54
C THR A 88 -89.51 -15.13 47.70
N ARG A 89 -89.02 -16.19 47.07
CA ARG A 89 -87.59 -16.50 47.00
C ARG A 89 -87.18 -16.44 45.54
N ILE A 90 -86.01 -15.86 45.29
CA ILE A 90 -85.33 -15.92 43.99
C ILE A 90 -84.08 -16.76 44.23
N THR A 91 -83.88 -17.76 43.37
CA THR A 91 -82.70 -18.61 43.37
C THR A 91 -81.86 -18.24 42.14
N GLU A 92 -80.73 -17.60 42.41
CA GLU A 92 -79.72 -17.18 41.43
C GLU A 92 -78.90 -18.41 41.01
N ARG A 93 -78.85 -18.73 39.71
CA ARG A 93 -78.08 -19.88 39.16
C ARG A 93 -77.44 -19.51 37.82
N PRO A 94 -76.31 -20.12 37.45
CA PRO A 94 -75.87 -20.10 36.07
C PRO A 94 -76.89 -20.79 35.16
N LYS A 95 -76.99 -20.33 33.91
CA LYS A 95 -77.66 -21.05 32.82
C LYS A 95 -76.72 -21.11 31.63
N PHE A 96 -76.63 -22.26 30.97
CA PHE A 96 -75.86 -22.42 29.75
C PHE A 96 -76.66 -22.04 28.52
N ILE A 97 -75.98 -21.48 27.53
CA ILE A 97 -76.55 -21.14 26.23
C ILE A 97 -75.67 -21.67 25.12
N ILE A 98 -76.28 -22.35 24.15
CA ILE A 98 -75.62 -22.75 22.91
C ILE A 98 -76.04 -21.77 21.82
N TYR A 99 -75.15 -20.88 21.44
CA TYR A 99 -75.31 -19.99 20.30
C TYR A 99 -74.91 -20.70 19.00
N ARG A 100 -75.45 -20.21 17.88
CA ARG A 100 -75.39 -20.78 16.52
C ARG A 100 -75.99 -22.18 16.35
N GLY A 101 -76.44 -22.82 17.43
CA GLY A 101 -77.17 -24.08 17.35
C GLY A 101 -78.52 -23.90 16.67
N LYS A 102 -78.72 -24.55 15.52
CA LYS A 102 -80.07 -24.84 15.01
C LYS A 102 -80.51 -26.20 15.54
N LYS A 103 -81.68 -26.22 16.20
CA LYS A 103 -82.28 -27.45 16.76
C LYS A 103 -82.81 -28.34 15.64
N ARG A 104 -82.65 -29.66 15.79
CA ARG A 104 -83.39 -30.68 15.04
C ARG A 104 -84.53 -31.27 15.86
N GLU A 105 -84.35 -31.51 17.17
CA GLU A 105 -85.40 -31.77 18.17
C GLU A 105 -84.82 -31.77 19.61
N ASN A 106 -85.66 -31.68 20.65
CA ASN A 106 -85.41 -31.94 22.09
C ASN A 106 -83.99 -31.68 22.68
N CYS A 107 -83.53 -30.42 22.71
CA CYS A 107 -82.21 -30.03 23.25
C CYS A 107 -82.22 -28.89 24.28
N ASP A 108 -83.39 -28.45 24.77
CA ASP A 108 -83.47 -27.56 25.95
C ASP A 108 -83.73 -28.37 27.24
N ASP A 109 -83.17 -27.90 28.34
CA ASP A 109 -83.51 -28.26 29.72
C ASP A 109 -83.58 -26.96 30.55
N ASP A 110 -84.07 -26.99 31.79
CA ASP A 110 -84.11 -25.83 32.70
C ASP A 110 -82.73 -25.13 32.85
N HIS A 111 -81.64 -25.87 32.59
CA HIS A 111 -80.26 -25.42 32.70
C HIS A 111 -79.56 -25.08 31.36
N LEU A 112 -80.17 -25.40 30.21
CA LEU A 112 -79.57 -25.26 28.87
C LEU A 112 -80.56 -24.67 27.86
N GLU A 113 -80.14 -23.65 27.12
CA GLU A 113 -80.96 -23.01 26.08
C GLU A 113 -80.21 -22.91 24.75
N VAL A 114 -80.79 -23.42 23.65
CA VAL A 114 -80.15 -23.29 22.33
C VAL A 114 -80.76 -22.11 21.55
N ARG A 115 -79.90 -21.20 21.08
CA ARG A 115 -80.24 -19.96 20.35
C ARG A 115 -79.62 -19.92 18.96
N THR A 116 -80.37 -19.37 18.01
CA THR A 116 -79.88 -19.02 16.67
C THR A 116 -79.12 -17.69 16.70
N GLY A 117 -78.12 -17.54 15.83
CA GLY A 117 -77.20 -16.39 15.83
C GLY A 117 -76.04 -16.53 16.82
N SER A 118 -75.08 -15.62 16.77
CA SER A 118 -73.84 -15.66 17.56
C SER A 118 -74.03 -15.12 18.99
N ALA A 119 -73.12 -15.50 19.90
CA ALA A 119 -73.08 -14.96 21.25
C ALA A 119 -72.84 -13.43 21.26
N PRO A 120 -73.60 -12.63 22.01
CA PRO A 120 -73.35 -11.19 22.16
C PRO A 120 -71.98 -10.90 22.80
N THR A 121 -71.30 -9.89 22.30
CA THR A 121 -70.00 -9.40 22.83
C THR A 121 -70.16 -8.30 23.89
N ASP A 122 -71.38 -8.08 24.37
CA ASP A 122 -71.74 -7.00 25.30
C ASP A 122 -71.23 -7.22 26.75
N GLY A 123 -70.90 -8.45 27.11
CA GLY A 123 -70.48 -8.82 28.47
C GLY A 123 -71.61 -9.13 29.43
N ASN A 124 -72.87 -9.20 28.97
CA ASN A 124 -73.94 -9.91 29.70
C ASN A 124 -73.80 -11.43 29.54
N VAL A 125 -73.19 -11.86 28.44
CA VAL A 125 -72.99 -13.26 28.07
C VAL A 125 -71.51 -13.62 28.14
N MET A 126 -71.15 -14.59 28.98
CA MET A 126 -69.78 -15.09 29.07
C MET A 126 -69.61 -16.23 28.07
N LEU A 127 -69.06 -15.93 26.88
CA LEU A 127 -68.62 -16.95 25.95
C LEU A 127 -67.48 -17.76 26.60
N LEU A 128 -67.58 -19.08 26.55
CA LEU A 128 -66.61 -20.01 27.11
C LEU A 128 -65.81 -20.73 26.02
N ALA A 129 -66.46 -21.26 25.00
CA ALA A 129 -65.78 -21.95 23.91
C ALA A 129 -66.54 -21.90 22.59
N ARG A 130 -65.80 -22.09 21.49
CA ARG A 130 -66.36 -22.54 20.21
C ARG A 130 -66.16 -24.05 20.09
N VAL A 131 -67.20 -24.76 19.70
CA VAL A 131 -67.16 -26.23 19.56
C VAL A 131 -67.52 -26.57 18.13
N ASN A 132 -66.61 -27.25 17.44
CA ASN A 132 -66.86 -27.74 16.09
C ASN A 132 -67.49 -29.13 16.17
N LEU A 133 -68.60 -29.31 15.45
CA LEU A 133 -69.28 -30.60 15.27
C LEU A 133 -68.98 -31.16 13.89
N ASP A 134 -68.67 -32.44 13.80
CA ASP A 134 -68.39 -33.13 12.53
C ASP A 134 -69.68 -33.52 11.75
N ASN A 135 -69.52 -34.26 10.65
CA ASN A 135 -70.62 -34.75 9.82
C ASN A 135 -71.58 -35.71 10.53
N ASN A 136 -71.19 -36.27 11.68
CA ASN A 136 -72.00 -37.16 12.53
C ASN A 136 -72.58 -36.42 13.74
N GLY A 137 -72.22 -35.14 13.93
CA GLY A 137 -72.61 -34.31 15.06
C GLY A 137 -71.70 -34.48 16.27
N ASN A 138 -70.54 -35.12 16.10
CA ASN A 138 -69.59 -35.35 17.18
C ASN A 138 -68.66 -34.15 17.35
N VAL A 139 -68.28 -33.83 18.58
CA VAL A 139 -67.27 -32.84 18.93
C VAL A 139 -65.93 -33.23 18.31
N SER A 140 -65.48 -32.43 17.34
CA SER A 140 -64.20 -32.60 16.66
C SER A 140 -63.11 -31.74 17.30
N THR A 141 -63.38 -30.48 17.61
CA THR A 141 -62.51 -29.61 18.42
C THR A 141 -63.31 -28.75 19.39
N VAL A 142 -62.65 -28.33 20.48
CA VAL A 142 -63.12 -27.32 21.43
C VAL A 142 -62.05 -26.24 21.50
N GLU A 143 -62.42 -25.01 21.14
CA GLU A 143 -61.55 -23.84 21.12
C GLU A 143 -61.92 -22.91 22.29
N ASP A 144 -60.98 -22.73 23.22
CA ASP A 144 -61.15 -21.81 24.35
C ASP A 144 -61.43 -20.39 23.84
N SER A 145 -62.56 -19.83 24.26
CA SER A 145 -63.02 -18.49 23.91
C SER A 145 -63.30 -17.64 25.15
N ARG A 146 -62.84 -18.08 26.34
CA ARG A 146 -63.01 -17.37 27.60
C ARG A 146 -62.29 -16.04 27.58
N LYS A 147 -63.03 -14.96 27.82
CA LYS A 147 -62.44 -13.66 28.16
C LYS A 147 -62.16 -13.62 29.67
N LEU A 148 -60.90 -13.48 30.09
CA LEU A 148 -60.54 -13.40 31.51
C LEU A 148 -60.88 -12.04 32.14
N ALA A 149 -61.45 -12.05 33.35
CA ALA A 149 -61.69 -10.86 34.17
C ALA A 149 -60.36 -10.23 34.60
N GLY A 150 -60.22 -8.92 34.41
CA GLY A 150 -58.94 -8.21 34.56
C GLY A 150 -57.96 -8.39 33.38
N GLY A 151 -58.24 -9.31 32.44
CA GLY A 151 -57.40 -9.62 31.29
C GLY A 151 -57.45 -8.61 30.15
N LYS A 152 -56.96 -7.38 30.37
CA LYS A 152 -56.44 -6.53 29.29
C LYS A 152 -54.92 -6.68 29.17
N THR A 153 -54.45 -7.85 28.75
CA THR A 153 -53.08 -7.94 28.24
C THR A 153 -53.03 -7.13 26.93
N LYS A 154 -52.11 -6.16 26.83
CA LYS A 154 -51.90 -5.35 25.61
C LYS A 154 -51.27 -6.15 24.44
N TRP A 155 -51.42 -7.47 24.42
CA TRP A 155 -50.60 -8.39 23.62
C TRP A 155 -51.38 -9.14 22.54
N SER A 156 -52.72 -9.17 22.60
CA SER A 156 -53.57 -9.68 21.52
C SER A 156 -54.92 -8.94 21.50
N ASP A 157 -55.32 -8.40 20.36
CA ASP A 157 -56.63 -7.74 20.15
C ASP A 157 -57.68 -8.66 19.52
N GLY A 158 -57.35 -9.93 19.32
CA GLY A 158 -58.29 -11.03 19.06
C GLY A 158 -58.54 -11.35 17.58
N GLU A 159 -58.13 -10.50 16.64
CA GLU A 159 -58.40 -10.75 15.20
C GLU A 159 -57.19 -10.54 14.26
N ASN A 160 -56.11 -9.86 14.67
CA ASN A 160 -54.84 -9.85 13.92
C ASN A 160 -53.61 -9.74 14.85
N ASN A 161 -52.99 -10.89 15.15
CA ASN A 161 -51.89 -10.99 16.13
C ASN A 161 -50.70 -10.06 15.80
N SER A 162 -50.64 -8.93 16.52
CA SER A 162 -49.52 -7.99 16.42
C SER A 162 -48.31 -8.43 17.24
N ILE A 163 -48.49 -9.22 18.31
CA ILE A 163 -47.38 -9.78 19.13
C ILE A 163 -47.73 -11.21 19.58
N TYR A 164 -47.00 -12.20 19.07
CA TYR A 164 -47.04 -13.61 19.47
C TYR A 164 -46.00 -13.87 20.57
N TYR A 165 -46.34 -14.66 21.59
CA TYR A 165 -45.42 -15.11 22.64
C TYR A 165 -45.51 -16.63 22.78
N ASN A 166 -44.36 -17.32 22.73
CA ASN A 166 -44.27 -18.76 22.94
C ASN A 166 -42.98 -19.08 23.72
N ASP A 167 -43.13 -19.46 25.00
CA ASP A 167 -42.07 -19.88 25.92
C ASP A 167 -40.77 -19.06 25.84
N GLY A 168 -40.95 -17.74 25.71
CA GLY A 168 -39.90 -16.73 25.71
C GLY A 168 -39.44 -16.22 24.34
N ASN A 169 -39.93 -16.78 23.22
CA ASN A 169 -39.80 -16.15 21.90
C ASN A 169 -40.94 -15.17 21.67
N VAL A 170 -40.67 -14.07 20.95
CA VAL A 170 -41.64 -13.03 20.59
C VAL A 170 -41.65 -12.83 19.08
N GLY A 171 -42.83 -12.88 18.45
CA GLY A 171 -43.01 -12.62 17.02
C GLY A 171 -43.94 -11.44 16.77
N ILE A 172 -43.52 -10.47 15.97
CA ILE A 172 -44.34 -9.31 15.59
C ILE A 172 -44.64 -9.43 14.10
N GLY A 173 -45.92 -9.63 13.75
CA GLY A 173 -46.33 -9.87 12.36
C GLY A 173 -45.98 -11.26 11.80
N THR A 174 -45.53 -12.20 12.65
CA THR A 174 -45.28 -13.60 12.28
C THR A 174 -45.51 -14.54 13.47
N THR A 175 -46.00 -15.75 13.18
CA THR A 175 -46.03 -16.90 14.11
C THR A 175 -44.90 -17.90 13.83
N SER A 176 -44.27 -17.83 12.65
CA SER A 176 -43.11 -18.63 12.26
C SER A 176 -41.84 -17.83 12.55
N ILE A 177 -41.36 -17.90 13.80
CA ILE A 177 -40.19 -17.17 14.28
C ILE A 177 -38.91 -17.57 13.52
N HIS A 178 -38.21 -16.59 12.95
CA HIS A 178 -36.92 -16.79 12.31
C HIS A 178 -35.79 -17.03 13.33
N ASN A 179 -35.56 -18.30 13.69
CA ASN A 179 -34.49 -18.72 14.60
C ASN A 179 -33.69 -19.94 14.06
N PRO A 180 -33.00 -19.81 12.92
CA PRO A 180 -32.33 -20.94 12.24
C PRO A 180 -31.11 -21.50 12.99
N GLN A 181 -30.61 -20.79 14.00
CA GLN A 181 -29.46 -21.20 14.82
C GLN A 181 -29.87 -21.67 16.23
N SER A 182 -31.17 -21.81 16.50
CA SER A 182 -31.72 -22.31 17.78
C SER A 182 -31.24 -21.52 19.02
N TRP A 183 -31.20 -20.19 18.94
CA TRP A 183 -30.95 -19.32 20.08
C TRP A 183 -32.07 -19.48 21.13
N ASP A 184 -31.75 -19.47 22.42
CA ASP A 184 -32.72 -19.74 23.50
C ASP A 184 -33.96 -18.85 23.47
N LYS A 185 -33.79 -17.59 23.04
CA LYS A 185 -34.81 -16.54 22.99
C LYS A 185 -34.58 -15.66 21.76
N ALA A 186 -35.64 -15.42 20.98
CA ALA A 186 -35.63 -14.58 19.79
C ALA A 186 -36.79 -13.58 19.81
N LEU A 187 -36.51 -12.35 19.39
CA LEU A 187 -37.52 -11.35 19.01
C LEU A 187 -37.45 -11.21 17.48
N ASP A 188 -38.50 -11.63 16.80
CA ASP A 188 -38.64 -11.54 15.35
C ASP A 188 -39.71 -10.50 14.98
N ILE A 189 -39.45 -9.71 13.95
CA ILE A 189 -40.35 -8.66 13.45
C ILE A 189 -40.44 -8.80 11.94
N LEU A 190 -41.58 -9.30 11.46
CA LEU A 190 -41.86 -9.50 10.05
C LEU A 190 -42.92 -8.50 9.57
N GLY A 191 -42.64 -7.84 8.47
CA GLY A 191 -43.60 -7.04 7.73
C GLY A 191 -43.50 -7.35 6.25
N SER A 192 -44.62 -7.29 5.52
CA SER A 192 -44.71 -7.69 4.11
C SER A 192 -43.82 -6.89 3.14
N ARG A 193 -43.34 -5.72 3.57
CA ARG A 193 -42.41 -4.87 2.80
C ARG A 193 -41.20 -4.38 3.60
N HIS A 194 -41.42 -4.09 4.88
CA HIS A 194 -40.43 -3.54 5.79
C HIS A 194 -40.82 -3.85 7.25
N ALA A 195 -39.82 -3.92 8.11
CA ALA A 195 -39.96 -4.14 9.55
C ALA A 195 -38.90 -3.33 10.28
N ARG A 196 -39.23 -2.74 11.44
CA ARG A 196 -38.30 -1.89 12.20
C ARG A 196 -38.51 -1.94 13.71
N PHE A 197 -37.40 -1.76 14.43
CA PHE A 197 -37.36 -1.43 15.84
C PHE A 197 -36.75 -0.04 16.01
N ASN A 198 -37.46 0.87 16.68
CA ASN A 198 -37.04 2.27 16.87
C ASN A 198 -36.90 2.60 18.36
N VAL A 199 -35.77 3.20 18.73
CA VAL A 199 -35.53 3.81 20.04
C VAL A 199 -35.56 5.33 19.87
N ARG A 200 -36.36 6.03 20.67
CA ARG A 200 -36.62 7.47 20.53
C ARG A 200 -36.36 8.21 21.84
N SER A 201 -35.66 9.32 21.76
CA SER A 201 -35.54 10.29 22.86
C SER A 201 -36.63 11.36 22.77
N GLY A 202 -37.05 11.90 23.92
CA GLY A 202 -37.90 13.09 23.97
C GLY A 202 -37.27 14.32 23.31
N GLY A 203 -35.93 14.36 23.20
CA GLY A 203 -35.18 15.37 22.46
C GLY A 203 -35.13 15.16 20.94
N GLY A 204 -35.91 14.23 20.37
CA GLY A 204 -36.04 14.06 18.92
C GLY A 204 -34.99 13.14 18.26
N VAL A 205 -34.04 12.58 19.01
CA VAL A 205 -33.13 11.53 18.50
C VAL A 205 -33.95 10.27 18.20
N VAL A 206 -33.76 9.70 16.99
CA VAL A 206 -34.38 8.44 16.56
C VAL A 206 -33.28 7.52 16.05
N THR A 207 -33.08 6.40 16.74
CA THR A 207 -32.16 5.32 16.34
C THR A 207 -32.98 4.09 15.97
N SER A 208 -32.66 3.45 14.86
CA SER A 208 -33.48 2.38 14.28
C SER A 208 -32.64 1.21 13.80
N VAL A 209 -33.19 0.01 13.96
CA VAL A 209 -32.74 -1.24 13.33
C VAL A 209 -33.87 -1.73 12.45
N PHE A 210 -33.66 -1.88 11.14
CA PHE A 210 -34.74 -2.20 10.22
C PHE A 210 -34.31 -2.93 8.95
N SER A 211 -35.26 -3.65 8.36
CA SER A 211 -35.13 -4.33 7.07
C SER A 211 -36.14 -3.73 6.09
N HIS A 212 -35.71 -3.49 4.85
CA HIS A 212 -36.55 -2.91 3.79
C HIS A 212 -36.26 -3.59 2.45
N ASN A 213 -37.29 -4.01 1.72
CA ASN A 213 -37.10 -4.81 0.49
C ASN A 213 -36.89 -3.99 -0.80
N ASN A 214 -37.16 -2.68 -0.80
CA ASN A 214 -37.01 -1.84 -2.01
C ASN A 214 -36.47 -0.40 -1.81
N TRP A 215 -35.90 -0.04 -0.66
CA TRP A 215 -35.40 1.33 -0.43
C TRP A 215 -34.02 1.50 -1.06
N ASN A 216 -33.98 1.90 -2.33
CA ASN A 216 -32.78 1.90 -3.18
C ASN A 216 -32.14 0.49 -3.26
N GLY A 217 -32.99 -0.55 -3.31
CA GLY A 217 -32.62 -1.97 -3.20
C GLY A 217 -32.99 -2.60 -1.86
N ALA A 218 -32.94 -3.94 -1.77
CA ALA A 218 -33.19 -4.67 -0.53
C ALA A 218 -31.99 -4.60 0.41
N ARG A 219 -32.22 -4.37 1.71
CA ARG A 219 -31.16 -4.10 2.70
C ARG A 219 -31.64 -4.20 4.15
N GLY A 220 -30.71 -4.52 5.06
CA GLY A 220 -30.83 -4.28 6.50
C GLY A 220 -30.03 -3.03 6.89
N ILE A 221 -30.51 -2.25 7.86
CA ILE A 221 -29.93 -0.99 8.31
C ILE A 221 -29.88 -0.94 9.84
N ILE A 222 -28.78 -0.41 10.38
CA ILE A 222 -28.66 0.11 11.74
C ILE A 222 -28.21 1.56 11.61
N GLY A 223 -28.96 2.51 12.17
CA GLY A 223 -28.65 3.93 11.96
C GLY A 223 -29.52 4.91 12.74
N THR A 224 -29.24 6.19 12.59
CA THR A 224 -30.06 7.29 13.08
C THR A 224 -30.97 7.80 11.95
N GLU A 225 -32.30 7.80 12.18
CA GLU A 225 -33.27 8.43 11.25
C GLU A 225 -33.25 9.96 11.39
N SER A 226 -32.92 10.46 12.59
CA SER A 226 -32.73 11.89 12.88
C SER A 226 -31.33 12.37 12.49
N ASN A 227 -31.16 13.68 12.24
CA ASN A 227 -29.88 14.32 11.98
C ASN A 227 -28.94 14.38 13.22
N HIS A 228 -28.51 13.21 13.69
CA HIS A 228 -27.60 13.01 14.82
C HIS A 228 -26.61 11.88 14.51
N PRO A 229 -25.38 11.89 15.06
CA PRO A 229 -24.40 10.82 14.80
C PRO A 229 -24.86 9.44 15.29
N LEU A 230 -24.57 8.39 14.51
CA LEU A 230 -24.61 7.01 14.99
C LEU A 230 -23.31 6.72 15.75
N THR A 231 -23.39 6.06 16.91
CA THR A 231 -22.18 5.74 17.70
C THR A 231 -22.23 4.33 18.28
N LEU A 232 -21.11 3.62 18.15
CA LEU A 232 -20.83 2.36 18.84
C LEU A 232 -19.97 2.65 20.07
N ALA A 233 -20.39 2.14 21.24
CA ALA A 233 -19.77 2.47 22.52
C ALA A 233 -19.50 1.22 23.38
N THR A 234 -18.44 1.26 24.19
CA THR A 234 -18.13 0.24 25.19
C THR A 234 -17.68 0.89 26.50
N GLY A 235 -18.27 0.48 27.63
CA GLY A 235 -18.04 1.11 28.93
C GLY A 235 -18.43 2.60 28.95
N TYR A 236 -19.56 2.95 28.33
CA TYR A 236 -20.07 4.32 28.15
C TYR A 236 -19.12 5.29 27.41
N ARG A 237 -18.10 4.79 26.70
CA ARG A 237 -17.20 5.58 25.85
C ARG A 237 -17.46 5.32 24.37
N HIS A 238 -17.54 6.38 23.58
CA HIS A 238 -17.67 6.31 22.12
C HIS A 238 -16.40 5.69 21.53
N ARG A 239 -16.55 4.69 20.66
CA ARG A 239 -15.44 3.94 20.03
C ARG A 239 -15.38 4.16 18.53
N MET A 240 -16.55 4.12 17.89
CA MET A 240 -16.72 4.49 16.49
C MET A 240 -17.95 5.39 16.40
N THR A 241 -17.84 6.49 15.67
CA THR A 241 -18.92 7.44 15.41
C THR A 241 -19.02 7.65 13.90
N ILE A 242 -20.23 7.59 13.36
CA ILE A 242 -20.54 8.07 12.01
C ILE A 242 -21.30 9.38 12.19
N ASP A 243 -20.71 10.49 11.74
CA ASP A 243 -21.33 11.81 11.87
C ASP A 243 -22.45 12.04 10.84
N THR A 244 -23.16 13.16 10.98
CA THR A 244 -24.26 13.55 10.09
C THR A 244 -23.80 13.94 8.67
N SER A 245 -22.50 14.12 8.45
CA SER A 245 -21.87 14.33 7.15
C SER A 245 -21.37 13.04 6.51
N GLY A 246 -21.56 11.88 7.16
CA GLY A 246 -21.15 10.57 6.67
C GLY A 246 -19.67 10.24 6.90
N ARG A 247 -18.97 10.99 7.76
CA ARG A 247 -17.57 10.73 8.12
C ARG A 247 -17.49 9.71 9.25
N VAL A 248 -16.51 8.81 9.18
CA VAL A 248 -16.29 7.75 10.17
C VAL A 248 -15.11 8.11 11.07
N GLY A 249 -15.38 8.35 12.34
CA GLY A 249 -14.36 8.49 13.39
C GLY A 249 -14.18 7.19 14.18
N ILE A 250 -12.94 6.77 14.39
CA ILE A 250 -12.57 5.69 15.33
C ILE A 250 -11.69 6.32 16.41
N GLY A 251 -12.12 6.24 17.68
CA GLY A 251 -11.46 6.94 18.79
C GLY A 251 -11.67 8.48 18.82
N THR A 252 -12.49 9.00 17.90
CA THR A 252 -12.91 10.42 17.83
C THR A 252 -14.41 10.49 17.57
N THR A 253 -15.07 11.54 18.07
CA THR A 253 -16.51 11.79 17.83
C THR A 253 -16.75 12.87 16.78
N ASN A 254 -15.73 13.66 16.45
CA ASN A 254 -15.79 14.79 15.54
C ASN A 254 -14.69 14.62 14.46
N PRO A 255 -14.78 13.60 13.59
CA PRO A 255 -13.78 13.38 12.56
C PRO A 255 -13.67 14.59 11.63
N SER A 256 -12.46 15.03 11.28
CA SER A 256 -12.26 16.04 10.23
C SER A 256 -12.37 15.39 8.83
N GLU A 257 -11.77 14.21 8.69
CA GLU A 257 -11.67 13.45 7.44
C GLU A 257 -12.79 12.44 7.21
N LYS A 258 -12.92 11.91 5.98
CA LYS A 258 -13.89 10.85 5.65
C LYS A 258 -13.73 9.59 6.52
N LEU A 259 -12.49 9.24 6.84
CA LEU A 259 -12.13 8.23 7.82
C LEU A 259 -10.99 8.79 8.69
N GLU A 260 -11.24 8.96 9.97
CA GLU A 260 -10.23 9.38 10.94
C GLU A 260 -10.07 8.30 12.02
N VAL A 261 -8.82 7.91 12.30
CA VAL A 261 -8.49 6.99 13.38
C VAL A 261 -7.57 7.70 14.36
N ASN A 262 -8.11 8.08 15.52
CA ASN A 262 -7.36 8.61 16.64
C ASN A 262 -6.66 7.45 17.38
N GLY A 263 -5.59 6.94 16.79
CA GLY A 263 -4.83 5.80 17.29
C GLY A 263 -3.99 5.12 16.20
N THR A 264 -3.49 3.91 16.48
CA THR A 264 -2.69 3.13 15.53
C THR A 264 -3.56 2.19 14.70
N VAL A 265 -3.45 2.28 13.37
CA VAL A 265 -4.07 1.31 12.44
C VAL A 265 -3.12 0.13 12.21
N LYS A 266 -3.61 -1.10 12.42
CA LYS A 266 -2.93 -2.33 12.00
C LYS A 266 -3.70 -2.96 10.85
N ALA A 267 -3.14 -2.88 9.65
CA ALA A 267 -3.68 -3.49 8.43
C ALA A 267 -2.66 -4.47 7.82
N THR A 268 -3.13 -5.43 7.02
CA THR A 268 -2.26 -6.32 6.23
C THR A 268 -1.67 -5.64 5.00
N LYS A 269 -2.42 -4.70 4.40
CA LYS A 269 -2.04 -3.89 3.26
C LYS A 269 -2.79 -2.56 3.28
N PHE A 270 -2.18 -1.52 2.72
CA PHE A 270 -2.86 -0.28 2.32
C PHE A 270 -2.77 -0.18 0.80
N GLU A 271 -3.91 0.07 0.13
CA GLU A 271 -4.00 0.23 -1.32
C GLU A 271 -4.60 1.60 -1.63
N GLY A 272 -3.84 2.44 -2.32
CA GLY A 272 -4.18 3.83 -2.60
C GLY A 272 -2.90 4.66 -2.82
N ASP A 273 -3.05 5.96 -3.03
CA ASP A 273 -1.90 6.87 -3.02
C ASP A 273 -1.34 7.00 -1.60
N GLY A 274 -0.04 6.72 -1.46
CA GLY A 274 0.70 6.83 -0.21
C GLY A 274 1.43 8.16 -0.02
N SER A 275 1.35 9.08 -0.99
CA SER A 275 2.09 10.36 -1.00
C SER A 275 1.89 11.21 0.28
N GLY A 276 0.69 11.19 0.85
CA GLY A 276 0.34 11.89 2.08
C GLY A 276 0.71 11.18 3.39
N LEU A 277 1.28 9.97 3.34
CA LEU A 277 1.66 9.22 4.55
C LEU A 277 2.95 9.77 5.17
N THR A 278 2.81 10.47 6.29
CA THR A 278 3.94 11.01 7.07
C THR A 278 4.21 10.18 8.32
N GLY A 279 5.37 10.36 8.95
CA GLY A 279 5.68 9.74 10.25
C GLY A 279 5.89 8.21 10.24
N ILE A 280 6.04 7.57 9.08
CA ILE A 280 6.31 6.13 8.98
C ILE A 280 7.67 5.82 9.62
N SER A 281 7.66 5.32 10.85
CA SER A 281 8.84 5.01 11.67
C SER A 281 9.34 3.56 11.52
N GLY A 282 8.77 2.80 10.59
CA GLY A 282 9.04 1.37 10.45
C GLY A 282 10.50 1.08 10.18
N GLY A 283 11.00 -0.04 10.75
CA GLY A 283 12.30 -0.63 10.44
C GLY A 283 12.41 -1.21 9.02
N GLY A 284 11.62 -0.67 8.07
CA GLY A 284 11.91 -0.80 6.66
C GLY A 284 13.30 -0.20 6.41
N LYS A 285 14.09 -0.88 5.59
CA LYS A 285 15.52 -0.55 5.44
C LYS A 285 15.78 0.86 4.90
N TRP A 286 14.75 1.53 4.37
CA TRP A 286 14.76 2.87 3.80
C TRP A 286 14.01 3.84 4.71
N LYS A 287 14.68 4.92 5.16
CA LYS A 287 14.07 6.01 5.92
C LYS A 287 14.18 7.32 5.15
N THR A 288 13.05 8.01 4.99
CA THR A 288 13.04 9.42 4.54
C THR A 288 13.51 10.32 5.68
N LEU A 289 14.45 11.23 5.39
CA LEU A 289 14.89 12.29 6.29
C LEU A 289 14.24 13.62 5.87
N GLU A 290 14.38 14.65 6.70
CA GLU A 290 14.09 16.04 6.32
C GLU A 290 14.80 16.38 4.99
N ASP A 291 14.18 17.20 4.15
CA ASP A 291 14.62 17.57 2.79
C ASP A 291 14.69 16.42 1.75
N ASN A 292 13.77 15.43 1.83
CA ASN A 292 13.56 14.36 0.82
C ASN A 292 14.72 13.36 0.62
N PHE A 293 15.65 13.21 1.57
CA PHE A 293 16.70 12.17 1.47
C PHE A 293 16.17 10.79 1.83
N ILE A 294 16.53 9.76 1.06
CA ILE A 294 16.28 8.35 1.44
C ILE A 294 17.58 7.71 1.92
N ARG A 295 17.57 7.15 3.14
CA ARG A 295 18.71 6.46 3.76
C ARG A 295 18.47 4.95 3.89
N TYR A 296 19.36 4.13 3.33
CA TYR A 296 19.42 2.70 3.62
C TYR A 296 20.16 2.44 4.94
N GLN A 297 19.71 1.47 5.75
CA GLN A 297 20.36 1.09 7.02
C GLN A 297 21.74 0.39 6.86
N GLY A 298 22.33 0.47 5.67
CA GLY A 298 23.69 0.05 5.33
C GLY A 298 24.50 1.13 4.59
N GLY A 299 24.12 2.41 4.69
CA GLY A 299 24.97 3.55 4.28
C GLY A 299 24.72 4.13 2.88
N VAL A 300 23.68 3.69 2.16
CA VAL A 300 23.27 4.32 0.89
C VAL A 300 22.43 5.57 1.18
N PHE A 301 22.77 6.68 0.53
CA PHE A 301 21.97 7.91 0.47
C PHE A 301 21.59 8.22 -0.97
N VAL A 302 20.33 8.60 -1.17
CA VAL A 302 19.78 9.10 -2.44
C VAL A 302 19.14 10.47 -2.20
N GLY A 303 19.51 11.48 -2.99
CA GLY A 303 18.90 12.82 -2.97
C GLY A 303 19.80 13.91 -3.53
N ASN A 304 19.22 15.04 -3.90
CA ASN A 304 19.85 16.03 -4.82
C ASN A 304 21.00 16.85 -4.18
N ARG A 305 21.20 16.78 -2.86
CA ARG A 305 22.23 17.52 -2.12
C ARG A 305 22.57 16.81 -0.81
N LEU A 306 23.71 16.11 -0.72
CA LEU A 306 24.04 15.36 0.49
C LEU A 306 24.27 16.31 1.68
N PRO A 307 23.62 16.10 2.84
CA PRO A 307 23.92 16.87 4.04
C PRO A 307 25.35 16.56 4.50
N SER A 308 26.15 17.61 4.65
CA SER A 308 27.47 17.51 5.27
C SER A 308 27.32 16.88 6.67
N PRO A 309 28.09 15.83 7.03
CA PRO A 309 27.98 15.22 8.34
C PRO A 309 28.41 16.25 9.38
N LYS A 310 27.44 16.84 10.10
CA LYS A 310 27.68 17.81 11.17
C LYS A 310 28.67 17.23 12.18
N ASN A 311 29.92 17.66 12.08
CA ASN A 311 30.89 17.58 13.16
C ASN A 311 30.84 18.90 13.92
N ASN A 312 31.10 18.85 15.21
CA ASN A 312 30.73 19.96 16.10
C ASN A 312 31.78 21.08 16.14
N ASN A 313 32.54 21.37 15.05
CA ASN A 313 33.49 22.50 15.04
C ASN A 313 34.03 23.02 13.69
N TYR A 314 33.63 22.51 12.51
CA TYR A 314 34.01 23.13 11.23
C TYR A 314 32.88 23.14 10.20
N GLU A 315 32.61 24.31 9.61
CA GLU A 315 31.67 24.48 8.49
C GLU A 315 32.27 23.93 7.19
N ALA A 316 32.27 22.61 7.05
CA ALA A 316 32.56 21.94 5.78
C ALA A 316 31.32 22.03 4.87
N THR A 317 31.39 22.90 3.85
CA THR A 317 30.36 23.08 2.82
C THR A 317 30.09 21.76 2.08
N GLY A 318 28.82 21.39 1.97
CA GLY A 318 28.40 20.03 1.61
C GLY A 318 28.58 19.65 0.13
N LEU A 319 28.63 18.34 -0.11
CA LEU A 319 28.65 17.72 -1.44
C LEU A 319 27.35 18.03 -2.21
N CYS A 320 27.44 18.91 -3.20
CA CYS A 320 26.35 19.20 -4.13
C CYS A 320 26.32 18.15 -5.25
N GLY A 321 25.17 17.50 -5.48
CA GLY A 321 24.89 16.78 -6.74
C GLY A 321 25.37 15.33 -6.89
N ALA A 322 25.35 14.50 -5.84
CA ALA A 322 25.55 13.05 -5.97
C ALA A 322 24.21 12.28 -5.87
N ILE A 323 23.84 11.53 -6.92
CA ILE A 323 22.57 10.78 -6.97
C ILE A 323 22.62 9.52 -6.09
N PHE A 324 23.80 8.90 -5.98
CA PHE A 324 24.05 7.74 -5.15
C PHE A 324 25.38 7.92 -4.42
N ALA A 325 25.38 7.78 -3.09
CA ALA A 325 26.60 7.74 -2.29
C ALA A 325 26.58 6.65 -1.22
N ILE A 326 27.73 5.99 -1.06
CA ILE A 326 28.04 5.06 0.03
C ILE A 326 29.02 5.76 0.98
N THR A 327 28.73 5.75 2.27
CA THR A 327 29.61 6.32 3.30
C THR A 327 30.17 5.23 4.22
N GLU A 328 31.49 5.18 4.34
CA GLU A 328 32.22 4.29 5.23
C GLU A 328 32.98 5.10 6.30
N ARG A 329 33.22 4.52 7.48
CA ARG A 329 33.99 5.16 8.55
C ARG A 329 35.21 4.32 8.93
N VAL A 330 36.38 4.72 8.44
CA VAL A 330 37.67 4.05 8.70
C VAL A 330 38.51 4.98 9.58
N ASN A 331 39.04 4.46 10.70
CA ASN A 331 39.93 5.19 11.61
C ASN A 331 39.41 6.59 12.04
N LYS A 332 38.11 6.67 12.37
CA LYS A 332 37.35 7.90 12.72
C LYS A 332 37.14 8.89 11.57
N VAL A 333 37.79 8.72 10.43
CA VAL A 333 37.57 9.51 9.20
C VAL A 333 36.36 8.95 8.45
N THR A 334 35.48 9.83 7.99
CA THR A 334 34.34 9.48 7.14
C THR A 334 34.77 9.59 5.68
N LYS A 335 34.73 8.49 4.93
CA LYS A 335 34.93 8.48 3.47
C LYS A 335 33.57 8.35 2.79
N SER A 336 33.32 9.18 1.78
CA SER A 336 32.10 9.12 0.96
C SER A 336 32.47 8.85 -0.49
N TYR A 337 31.92 7.78 -1.05
CA TYR A 337 32.10 7.37 -2.43
C TYR A 337 30.80 7.64 -3.18
N GLY A 338 30.83 8.45 -4.24
CA GLY A 338 29.63 8.87 -4.96
C GLY A 338 29.71 8.59 -6.45
N VAL A 339 28.58 8.22 -7.06
CA VAL A 339 28.42 8.14 -8.52
C VAL A 339 27.64 9.38 -8.97
N ARG A 340 28.22 10.13 -9.92
CA ARG A 340 27.58 11.28 -10.55
C ARG A 340 27.21 10.93 -11.99
N GLY A 341 25.95 10.57 -12.21
CA GLY A 341 25.35 10.62 -13.55
C GLY A 341 24.90 12.05 -13.84
N HIS A 342 25.36 12.65 -14.94
CA HIS A 342 24.68 13.79 -15.56
C HIS A 342 23.79 13.26 -16.66
N PHE A 343 22.48 13.39 -16.51
CA PHE A 343 21.52 13.07 -17.56
C PHE A 343 21.17 14.37 -18.30
N ASP A 344 21.96 14.72 -19.33
CA ASP A 344 21.48 15.68 -20.33
C ASP A 344 20.52 14.94 -21.26
N GLY A 345 19.23 15.23 -21.14
CA GLY A 345 18.21 14.47 -21.88
C GLY A 345 16.76 14.66 -21.45
N PHE A 346 16.40 15.79 -20.83
CA PHE A 346 14.98 16.17 -20.68
C PHE A 346 14.75 17.61 -21.12
N LEU A 347 14.13 17.74 -22.29
CA LEU A 347 13.59 19.00 -22.78
C LEU A 347 12.33 19.33 -21.96
N THR A 348 12.50 20.03 -20.84
CA THR A 348 11.37 20.47 -20.02
C THR A 348 10.69 21.65 -20.70
N VAL A 349 9.68 21.37 -21.52
CA VAL A 349 8.73 22.39 -21.97
C VAL A 349 7.89 22.81 -20.77
N GLN A 350 8.18 23.98 -20.22
CA GLN A 350 7.33 24.65 -19.25
C GLN A 350 7.13 26.09 -19.74
N GLY A 351 6.05 26.28 -20.49
CA GLY A 351 5.55 27.62 -20.76
C GLY A 351 4.61 28.06 -19.64
N ASP A 352 4.65 29.34 -19.30
CA ASP A 352 3.57 30.04 -18.62
C ASP A 352 3.49 31.46 -19.20
N ASP A 353 2.26 31.91 -19.42
CA ASP A 353 1.78 33.27 -19.73
C ASP A 353 2.21 34.01 -21.02
N GLU A 354 1.32 33.88 -22.01
CA GLU A 354 0.76 34.96 -22.84
C GLU A 354 1.40 36.37 -22.74
N THR A 355 2.25 36.74 -23.70
CA THR A 355 1.94 37.83 -24.67
C THR A 355 3.07 38.01 -25.70
N ASN A 356 2.66 38.55 -26.86
CA ASN A 356 3.47 38.89 -28.03
C ASN A 356 4.01 37.73 -28.88
N GLN A 357 3.61 37.80 -30.15
CA GLN A 357 4.05 36.97 -31.24
C GLN A 357 5.53 37.25 -31.53
N GLU A 358 6.40 36.25 -31.49
CA GLU A 358 7.59 36.24 -32.35
C GLU A 358 7.68 34.89 -33.07
N GLU A 359 7.22 34.97 -34.32
CA GLU A 359 7.55 34.12 -35.47
C GLU A 359 8.91 33.40 -35.34
N ILE A 360 8.90 32.05 -35.26
CA ILE A 360 10.13 31.26 -35.40
C ILE A 360 10.55 31.33 -36.87
N ILE A 361 11.29 32.39 -37.21
CA ILE A 361 12.03 32.49 -38.46
C ILE A 361 13.17 31.47 -38.39
N VAL A 362 12.96 30.33 -39.05
CA VAL A 362 14.06 29.43 -39.38
C VAL A 362 14.98 30.19 -40.34
N LYS A 363 16.19 30.53 -39.88
CA LYS A 363 17.29 30.92 -40.75
C LYS A 363 18.41 29.90 -40.64
N GLU A 364 18.59 29.19 -41.75
CA GLU A 364 19.85 28.53 -42.07
C GLU A 364 20.95 29.57 -42.35
N GLU A 365 22.17 29.05 -42.38
CA GLU A 365 23.45 29.66 -42.74
C GLU A 365 24.16 30.60 -41.74
N LEU A 366 25.46 30.36 -41.69
CA LEU A 366 26.48 31.10 -40.98
C LEU A 366 26.73 32.45 -41.69
N ASP A 367 27.19 33.47 -40.97
CA ASP A 367 28.62 33.84 -41.11
C ASP A 367 29.15 34.66 -39.93
N ASN A 368 30.48 34.72 -39.82
CA ASN A 368 31.21 35.60 -38.91
C ASN A 368 31.41 37.00 -39.51
N THR A 369 31.18 38.04 -38.69
CA THR A 369 31.92 39.30 -38.75
C THR A 369 32.50 39.52 -37.35
N ARG A 370 33.81 39.38 -37.09
CA ARG A 370 35.00 39.99 -37.69
C ARG A 370 34.99 41.52 -37.65
N ASP A 371 35.97 42.03 -36.91
CA ASP A 371 36.64 43.32 -37.03
C ASP A 371 38.13 42.87 -37.04
N ASP A 372 38.68 42.49 -38.21
CA ASP A 372 39.39 43.32 -39.20
C ASP A 372 40.90 43.42 -38.88
N ALA A 373 41.85 43.21 -39.80
CA ALA A 373 41.82 42.87 -41.23
C ALA A 373 43.06 41.98 -41.56
N LEU A 374 43.32 41.38 -42.73
CA LEU A 374 42.96 41.65 -44.13
C LEU A 374 42.87 40.33 -44.95
N GLU A 375 42.34 40.42 -46.17
CA GLU A 375 42.21 39.37 -47.21
C GLU A 375 43.57 38.75 -47.66
N ASP A 376 43.69 37.60 -48.36
CA ASP A 376 42.91 37.24 -49.56
C ASP A 376 42.84 35.73 -49.96
N LYS A 377 41.62 35.33 -50.35
CA LYS A 377 41.17 34.37 -51.40
C LYS A 377 42.06 33.17 -51.85
N ILE A 378 41.56 31.93 -51.64
CA ILE A 378 40.83 31.08 -52.65
C ILE A 378 40.52 29.66 -52.13
N SER A 379 39.37 29.09 -52.56
CA SER A 379 38.75 27.82 -52.13
C SER A 379 39.20 26.55 -52.92
N PRO A 380 38.91 25.31 -52.41
CA PRO A 380 39.26 24.00 -53.01
C PRO A 380 38.14 23.44 -53.94
N PRO A 381 38.22 22.18 -54.45
CA PRO A 381 37.63 21.02 -53.72
C PRO A 381 38.21 19.59 -54.04
N GLU A 382 37.59 18.57 -53.42
CA GLU A 382 37.30 17.19 -53.92
C GLU A 382 38.35 16.05 -54.08
N GLY A 383 37.90 14.81 -53.77
CA GLY A 383 38.46 13.56 -54.34
C GLY A 383 38.60 12.33 -53.39
N ILE A 384 37.54 11.57 -53.13
CA ILE A 384 37.59 10.26 -52.42
C ILE A 384 37.84 9.10 -53.40
N THR A 385 38.61 8.07 -53.03
CA THR A 385 38.31 6.67 -53.43
C THR A 385 38.79 5.64 -52.39
N LEU A 386 37.94 4.63 -52.16
CA LEU A 386 38.22 3.38 -51.43
C LEU A 386 38.66 2.28 -52.42
N ALA A 387 39.41 1.27 -51.96
CA ALA A 387 38.98 -0.15 -51.95
C ALA A 387 40.12 -1.19 -51.87
N ASN A 388 39.75 -2.36 -51.29
CA ASN A 388 40.33 -3.72 -51.43
C ASN A 388 41.24 -4.25 -50.30
N SER A 389 40.61 -4.95 -49.35
CA SER A 389 41.11 -6.22 -48.78
C SER A 389 40.83 -7.38 -49.80
N PRO A 390 41.36 -8.63 -49.69
CA PRO A 390 41.57 -9.41 -48.45
C PRO A 390 42.84 -10.31 -48.40
N GLU A 391 43.09 -10.99 -47.28
CA GLU A 391 43.03 -12.47 -47.16
C GLU A 391 43.37 -12.98 -45.75
N SER A 392 43.02 -14.24 -45.48
CA SER A 392 42.82 -14.80 -44.13
C SER A 392 43.62 -16.08 -43.87
N VAL A 393 44.12 -16.29 -42.65
CA VAL A 393 44.37 -17.64 -42.09
C VAL A 393 44.00 -17.67 -40.59
N LYS A 394 43.47 -18.82 -40.13
CA LYS A 394 42.97 -19.09 -38.76
C LYS A 394 44.04 -19.85 -37.91
N PRO A 395 43.71 -20.65 -36.86
CA PRO A 395 43.79 -20.20 -35.46
C PRO A 395 44.63 -21.12 -34.54
N GLY A 396 44.91 -20.67 -33.31
CA GLY A 396 45.41 -21.51 -32.23
C GLY A 396 46.07 -20.68 -31.11
N GLY A 397 45.90 -20.98 -29.82
CA GLY A 397 44.98 -21.91 -29.19
C GLY A 397 44.81 -21.50 -27.72
N PHE A 398 43.62 -21.69 -27.15
CA PHE A 398 43.35 -21.35 -25.76
C PHE A 398 44.20 -22.20 -24.80
N VAL A 399 44.61 -21.59 -23.68
CA VAL A 399 44.78 -22.32 -22.42
C VAL A 399 43.67 -21.85 -21.50
N GLU A 400 42.62 -22.66 -21.39
CA GLU A 400 41.58 -22.51 -20.37
C GLU A 400 42.21 -22.74 -18.99
N GLY A 401 41.84 -21.94 -17.99
CA GLY A 401 42.49 -22.04 -16.67
C GLY A 401 42.21 -20.91 -15.68
N LEU A 402 41.11 -20.17 -15.83
CA LEU A 402 40.58 -19.36 -14.73
C LEU A 402 39.36 -20.08 -14.16
N THR A 403 39.60 -20.80 -13.06
CA THR A 403 38.56 -21.47 -12.28
C THR A 403 37.52 -20.47 -11.82
N GLU A 404 36.25 -20.84 -11.98
CA GLU A 404 35.06 -20.07 -11.64
C GLU A 404 35.18 -19.33 -10.30
N ASN A 405 35.15 -17.99 -10.33
CA ASN A 405 34.66 -17.09 -9.28
C ASN A 405 34.78 -15.61 -9.71
N SER A 406 34.32 -15.29 -10.92
CA SER A 406 34.06 -13.91 -11.33
C SER A 406 32.55 -13.73 -11.53
N VAL A 407 31.91 -13.03 -10.60
CA VAL A 407 30.55 -12.53 -10.81
C VAL A 407 30.60 -11.56 -11.98
N GLU A 408 29.91 -11.88 -13.08
CA GLU A 408 29.84 -11.03 -14.27
C GLU A 408 29.05 -9.74 -13.98
N ALA A 409 29.76 -8.74 -13.45
CA ALA A 409 29.34 -7.34 -13.54
C ALA A 409 29.73 -6.80 -14.93
N VAL A 410 29.08 -7.31 -15.99
CA VAL A 410 29.31 -6.89 -17.38
C VAL A 410 28.14 -6.01 -17.82
N ASP A 411 28.16 -4.76 -17.38
CA ASP A 411 27.26 -3.71 -17.91
C ASP A 411 27.78 -3.28 -19.28
N LYS A 412 27.39 -4.03 -20.33
CA LYS A 412 27.85 -3.82 -21.70
C LYS A 412 26.99 -2.76 -22.37
N ILE A 413 27.52 -1.55 -22.50
CA ILE A 413 26.90 -0.49 -23.30
C ILE A 413 27.09 -0.81 -24.78
N GLU A 414 26.02 -1.24 -25.45
CA GLU A 414 25.97 -1.42 -26.90
C GLU A 414 25.38 -0.17 -27.57
N GLY A 415 26.12 0.44 -28.50
CA GLY A 415 25.63 1.56 -29.30
C GLY A 415 24.52 1.11 -30.25
N ALA A 416 23.34 1.74 -30.18
CA ALA A 416 22.18 1.37 -30.98
C ALA A 416 21.98 2.31 -32.18
N THR A 417 21.81 1.73 -33.38
CA THR A 417 20.78 2.02 -34.41
C THR A 417 21.23 1.53 -35.80
N THR A 418 20.33 1.62 -36.78
CA THR A 418 20.39 0.90 -38.07
C THR A 418 21.02 1.67 -39.24
N ASP A 419 21.72 2.78 -38.99
CA ASP A 419 22.24 3.65 -40.07
C ASP A 419 23.76 3.87 -39.98
N GLN A 420 24.46 3.85 -41.12
CA GLN A 420 25.92 3.78 -41.21
C GLN A 420 26.61 5.17 -41.13
N SER A 421 26.24 5.97 -40.12
CA SER A 421 26.95 7.21 -39.79
C SER A 421 27.77 7.05 -38.50
N ILE A 422 28.81 7.88 -38.33
CA ILE A 422 29.95 7.64 -37.43
C ILE A 422 29.51 7.45 -35.96
N LEU A 423 29.50 6.20 -35.50
CA LEU A 423 29.12 5.83 -34.13
C LEU A 423 30.23 6.20 -33.14
N SER A 424 29.92 7.10 -32.20
CA SER A 424 30.76 7.42 -31.04
C SER A 424 30.01 7.10 -29.75
N GLY A 425 30.66 6.39 -28.82
CA GLY A 425 30.06 5.97 -27.55
C GLY A 425 31.04 6.11 -26.39
N TYR A 426 30.55 6.57 -25.24
CA TYR A 426 31.36 6.84 -24.04
C TYR A 426 30.80 6.04 -22.86
N GLY A 427 31.63 5.20 -22.24
CA GLY A 427 31.23 4.43 -21.04
C GLY A 427 31.18 5.26 -19.73
N GLY A 428 31.66 6.50 -19.77
CA GLY A 428 31.63 7.43 -18.66
C GLY A 428 32.56 8.62 -18.90
N TYR A 429 32.15 9.82 -18.49
CA TYR A 429 32.96 11.04 -18.58
C TYR A 429 33.13 11.65 -17.19
N PHE A 430 34.38 11.81 -16.75
CA PHE A 430 34.73 12.21 -15.40
C PHE A 430 35.56 13.50 -15.42
N THR A 431 34.99 14.61 -14.95
CA THR A 431 35.72 15.87 -14.75
C THR A 431 35.81 16.20 -13.27
N ALA A 432 37.01 16.44 -12.77
CA ALA A 432 37.23 17.01 -11.45
C ALA A 432 37.77 18.44 -11.59
N VAL A 433 37.01 19.40 -11.07
CA VAL A 433 37.34 20.84 -11.12
C VAL A 433 37.43 21.36 -9.70
N ASN A 434 38.53 22.05 -9.38
CA ASN A 434 38.71 22.77 -8.13
C ASN A 434 38.94 24.26 -8.42
N ARG A 435 38.44 25.14 -7.55
CA ARG A 435 38.62 26.60 -7.62
C ARG A 435 39.52 27.14 -6.50
N GLY A 436 40.25 26.26 -5.80
CA GLY A 436 41.20 26.57 -4.73
C GLY A 436 42.54 25.84 -4.86
N THR A 437 43.38 25.92 -3.83
CA THR A 437 44.82 25.54 -3.85
C THR A 437 45.12 24.06 -3.53
N SER A 438 44.17 23.15 -3.70
CA SER A 438 44.31 21.74 -3.31
C SER A 438 44.46 20.80 -4.51
N PHE A 439 45.15 19.68 -4.32
CA PHE A 439 45.25 18.59 -5.32
C PHE A 439 43.87 18.09 -5.76
N VAL A 440 43.77 17.72 -7.04
CA VAL A 440 42.54 17.29 -7.70
C VAL A 440 42.84 16.00 -8.47
N TYR A 441 42.01 14.99 -8.27
CA TYR A 441 42.11 13.71 -8.97
C TYR A 441 40.82 13.47 -9.76
N GLY A 442 40.92 13.33 -11.08
CA GLY A 442 39.78 13.00 -11.94
C GLY A 442 39.30 11.57 -11.74
N VAL A 443 40.25 10.64 -11.74
CA VAL A 443 40.06 9.22 -11.41
C VAL A 443 41.18 8.82 -10.46
N TYR A 444 40.84 8.15 -9.35
CA TYR A 444 41.80 7.58 -8.40
C TYR A 444 41.52 6.08 -8.27
N GLY A 445 42.48 5.25 -8.69
CA GLY A 445 42.38 3.80 -8.66
C GLY A 445 43.46 3.20 -7.78
N GLU A 446 43.07 2.56 -6.68
CA GLU A 446 43.97 1.91 -5.72
C GLU A 446 43.57 0.43 -5.58
N ALA A 447 44.51 -0.47 -5.82
CA ALA A 447 44.30 -1.92 -5.71
C ALA A 447 45.30 -2.51 -4.70
N GLN A 448 44.79 -2.96 -3.56
CA GLN A 448 45.57 -3.60 -2.51
C GLN A 448 45.22 -5.10 -2.43
N ASN A 449 46.22 -5.95 -2.24
CA ASN A 449 46.03 -7.36 -1.90
C ASN A 449 46.82 -7.68 -0.62
N SER A 450 46.11 -8.09 0.43
CA SER A 450 46.68 -8.41 1.75
C SER A 450 47.21 -9.84 1.87
N ASN A 451 46.93 -10.73 0.92
CA ASN A 451 47.43 -12.11 0.91
C ASN A 451 48.77 -12.22 0.17
N ILE A 452 49.85 -11.88 0.89
CA ILE A 452 51.24 -11.87 0.40
C ILE A 452 51.83 -13.29 0.14
N THR A 453 51.15 -14.35 0.58
CA THR A 453 51.70 -15.72 0.62
C THR A 453 51.88 -16.40 -0.74
N VAL A 454 51.35 -15.85 -1.84
CA VAL A 454 51.44 -16.45 -3.18
C VAL A 454 52.29 -15.56 -4.10
N ARG A 455 53.44 -16.07 -4.55
CA ARG A 455 54.28 -15.38 -5.54
C ARG A 455 53.58 -15.33 -6.90
N GLY A 456 53.64 -14.18 -7.57
CA GLY A 456 53.15 -14.00 -8.95
C GLY A 456 51.78 -13.31 -9.08
N LEU A 457 51.11 -12.98 -7.97
CA LEU A 457 49.89 -12.17 -8.01
C LEU A 457 50.17 -10.74 -8.50
N ARG A 458 49.26 -10.19 -9.31
CA ARG A 458 49.31 -8.82 -9.83
C ARG A 458 48.02 -8.10 -9.45
N ALA A 459 48.13 -6.82 -9.08
CA ALA A 459 47.01 -5.94 -8.80
C ALA A 459 47.10 -4.72 -9.73
N TYR A 460 45.97 -4.28 -10.27
CA TYR A 460 45.89 -3.14 -11.19
C TYR A 460 44.96 -2.09 -10.59
N GLY A 461 45.48 -0.92 -10.22
CA GLY A 461 44.65 0.20 -9.75
C GLY A 461 43.78 0.78 -10.86
N VAL A 462 44.29 0.77 -12.10
CA VAL A 462 43.56 1.06 -13.35
C VAL A 462 44.01 0.03 -14.39
N TYR A 463 43.07 -0.55 -15.14
CA TYR A 463 43.34 -1.51 -16.20
C TYR A 463 42.55 -1.15 -17.47
N GLY A 464 43.25 -0.68 -18.50
CA GLY A 464 42.68 -0.35 -19.80
C GLY A 464 42.91 -1.44 -20.83
N LYS A 465 41.89 -1.76 -21.63
CA LYS A 465 41.99 -2.67 -22.79
C LYS A 465 41.12 -2.14 -23.93
N ALA A 466 41.73 -1.90 -25.08
CA ALA A 466 41.04 -1.58 -26.34
C ALA A 466 41.28 -2.71 -27.36
N THR A 467 40.24 -3.11 -28.08
CA THR A 467 40.29 -4.15 -29.11
C THR A 467 39.26 -3.86 -30.21
N GLY A 468 39.69 -3.91 -31.47
CA GLY A 468 38.89 -3.56 -32.65
C GLY A 468 39.78 -3.45 -33.89
N ALA A 469 39.21 -3.08 -35.03
CA ALA A 469 39.98 -2.76 -36.23
C ALA A 469 40.47 -1.30 -36.20
N GLY A 470 41.70 -1.05 -36.66
CA GLY A 470 42.31 0.28 -36.66
C GLY A 470 43.12 0.61 -35.40
N ASP A 471 43.27 1.90 -35.10
CA ASP A 471 44.08 2.39 -33.99
C ASP A 471 43.34 2.21 -32.65
N ASN A 472 43.92 1.38 -31.77
CA ASN A 472 43.32 1.01 -30.49
C ASN A 472 44.13 1.60 -29.33
N TYR A 473 43.57 2.56 -28.60
CA TYR A 473 44.22 3.20 -27.45
C TYR A 473 43.57 2.74 -26.14
N ALA A 474 44.33 2.02 -25.31
CA ALA A 474 43.88 1.60 -23.97
C ALA A 474 43.76 2.78 -22.98
N GLY A 475 44.31 3.95 -23.34
CA GLY A 475 44.17 5.22 -22.64
C GLY A 475 44.77 6.34 -23.48
N TYR A 476 44.30 7.57 -23.28
CA TYR A 476 44.80 8.79 -23.91
C TYR A 476 45.05 9.83 -22.83
N PHE A 477 46.21 10.49 -22.87
CA PHE A 477 46.63 11.47 -21.85
C PHE A 477 47.07 12.76 -22.55
N ASP A 478 46.29 13.82 -22.37
CA ASP A 478 46.68 15.17 -22.80
C ASP A 478 47.34 15.90 -21.62
N GLY A 479 48.64 16.17 -21.74
CA GLY A 479 49.46 16.78 -20.69
C GLY A 479 50.58 15.88 -20.16
N ARG A 480 51.18 16.29 -19.03
CA ARG A 480 52.34 15.60 -18.43
C ARG A 480 51.89 14.40 -17.61
N VAL A 481 52.37 13.20 -17.97
CA VAL A 481 52.23 11.97 -17.18
C VAL A 481 53.42 11.85 -16.21
N HIS A 482 53.15 11.65 -14.93
CA HIS A 482 54.17 11.42 -13.90
C HIS A 482 54.05 10.00 -13.36
N VAL A 483 55.15 9.25 -13.38
CA VAL A 483 55.23 7.86 -12.91
C VAL A 483 56.35 7.79 -11.87
N THR A 484 56.02 7.42 -10.63
CA THR A 484 56.98 7.32 -9.52
C THR A 484 57.72 5.98 -9.46
N GLY A 485 57.23 4.97 -10.17
CA GLY A 485 57.84 3.64 -10.30
C GLY A 485 58.19 3.28 -11.74
N ASN A 486 58.41 1.99 -11.99
CA ASN A 486 58.92 1.51 -13.28
C ASN A 486 57.86 1.52 -14.40
N LEU A 487 58.17 2.18 -15.52
CA LEU A 487 57.40 2.05 -16.77
C LEU A 487 57.86 0.80 -17.54
N THR A 488 56.99 -0.21 -17.65
CA THR A 488 57.25 -1.42 -18.43
C THR A 488 56.46 -1.39 -19.74
N ALA A 489 57.16 -1.36 -20.88
CA ALA A 489 56.55 -1.38 -22.21
C ALA A 489 57.42 -2.17 -23.20
N ASN A 490 56.80 -2.87 -24.15
CA ASN A 490 57.52 -3.60 -25.21
C ASN A 490 58.15 -2.66 -26.25
N ASN A 491 57.61 -1.45 -26.40
CA ASN A 491 58.07 -0.42 -27.32
C ASN A 491 57.63 0.95 -26.81
N VAL A 492 58.45 1.99 -27.00
CA VAL A 492 58.13 3.39 -26.68
C VAL A 492 58.56 4.24 -27.88
N GLN A 493 57.58 4.81 -28.58
CA GLN A 493 57.81 5.61 -29.78
C GLN A 493 57.53 7.09 -29.51
N GLN A 494 58.41 7.97 -29.97
CA GLN A 494 58.25 9.42 -29.86
C GLN A 494 57.83 9.99 -31.22
N ASN A 495 56.74 10.76 -31.24
CA ASN A 495 56.30 11.44 -32.46
C ASN A 495 57.31 12.53 -32.86
N SER A 496 57.95 12.36 -34.03
CA SER A 496 58.99 13.28 -34.52
C SER A 496 58.81 13.60 -36.01
N SER A 497 57.63 14.10 -36.39
CA SER A 497 57.38 14.67 -37.72
C SER A 497 57.88 16.11 -37.82
N ARG A 498 58.32 16.53 -39.02
CA ARG A 498 58.61 17.95 -39.32
C ARG A 498 57.36 18.84 -39.19
N GLN A 499 56.17 18.29 -39.43
CA GLN A 499 54.89 19.01 -39.28
C GLN A 499 54.57 19.37 -37.82
N LEU A 500 55.22 18.71 -36.85
CA LEU A 500 55.03 18.93 -35.41
C LEU A 500 56.19 19.76 -34.80
N LYS A 501 57.08 20.32 -35.62
CA LYS A 501 58.30 21.01 -35.18
C LYS A 501 58.55 22.29 -35.96
N GLU A 502 58.78 23.37 -35.24
CA GLU A 502 59.22 24.67 -35.77
C GLU A 502 60.68 24.95 -35.36
N ASN A 503 61.27 26.04 -35.89
CA ASN A 503 62.59 26.55 -35.48
C ASN A 503 63.73 25.50 -35.50
N ILE A 504 63.69 24.58 -36.47
CA ILE A 504 64.61 23.43 -36.57
C ILE A 504 65.99 23.89 -37.05
N ASN A 505 66.89 24.15 -36.10
CA ASN A 505 68.30 24.49 -36.34
C ASN A 505 69.21 23.26 -36.20
N THR A 506 70.43 23.34 -36.74
CA THR A 506 71.46 22.29 -36.57
C THR A 506 72.23 22.55 -35.29
N LEU A 507 72.38 21.53 -34.43
CA LEU A 507 73.25 21.60 -33.26
C LEU A 507 74.71 21.85 -33.69
N THR A 508 75.35 22.86 -33.10
CA THR A 508 76.76 23.20 -33.35
C THR A 508 77.69 22.09 -32.81
N ILE A 509 79.00 22.16 -33.06
CA ILE A 509 79.92 21.21 -32.41
C ILE A 509 80.36 21.70 -31.04
N GLU A 510 80.47 23.02 -30.89
CA GLU A 510 80.85 23.73 -29.68
C GLU A 510 79.88 23.40 -28.53
N ASP A 511 78.58 23.66 -28.73
CA ASP A 511 77.54 23.39 -27.72
C ASP A 511 77.48 21.89 -27.37
N ALA A 512 77.73 21.01 -28.34
CA ALA A 512 77.67 19.57 -28.16
C ALA A 512 78.88 19.02 -27.38
N LEU A 513 80.07 19.60 -27.56
CA LEU A 513 81.27 19.26 -26.80
C LEU A 513 81.19 19.79 -25.37
N GLU A 514 80.78 21.05 -25.19
CA GLU A 514 80.55 21.64 -23.87
C GLU A 514 79.49 20.83 -23.08
N THR A 515 78.39 20.46 -23.74
CA THR A 515 77.36 19.62 -23.12
C THR A 515 77.91 18.24 -22.73
N LEU A 516 78.75 17.62 -23.56
CA LEU A 516 79.35 16.32 -23.25
C LEU A 516 80.35 16.39 -22.10
N GLU A 517 81.14 17.46 -21.99
CA GLU A 517 82.08 17.68 -20.89
C GLU A 517 81.35 17.87 -19.54
N GLY A 518 80.15 18.47 -19.57
CA GLY A 518 79.28 18.58 -18.39
C GLY A 518 78.54 17.29 -17.97
N LEU A 519 78.51 16.25 -18.81
CA LEU A 519 77.78 14.99 -18.52
C LEU A 519 78.55 14.07 -17.55
N ASN A 520 78.44 14.35 -16.25
CA ASN A 520 79.09 13.58 -15.19
C ASN A 520 78.21 12.43 -14.65
N PRO A 521 78.52 11.14 -14.94
CA PRO A 521 77.71 10.01 -14.49
C PRO A 521 77.93 9.69 -13.00
N VAL A 522 76.83 9.44 -12.28
CA VAL A 522 76.83 9.12 -10.84
C VAL A 522 76.00 7.88 -10.53
N GLN A 523 76.22 7.30 -9.34
CA GLN A 523 75.36 6.28 -8.74
C GLN A 523 74.43 6.91 -7.71
N PHE A 524 73.15 6.56 -7.76
CA PHE A 524 72.15 7.11 -6.84
C PHE A 524 71.02 6.12 -6.54
N ARG A 525 70.18 6.49 -5.56
CA ARG A 525 68.97 5.75 -5.17
C ARG A 525 67.82 6.74 -5.02
N TYR A 526 66.63 6.39 -5.50
CA TYR A 526 65.45 7.24 -5.33
C TYR A 526 64.96 7.21 -3.87
N LYS A 527 64.48 8.36 -3.37
CA LYS A 527 63.96 8.49 -2.00
C LYS A 527 62.62 7.78 -1.81
N GLU A 528 61.83 7.67 -2.87
CA GLU A 528 60.49 7.05 -2.88
C GLU A 528 60.49 5.64 -3.52
N ASP A 529 61.65 5.06 -3.80
CA ASP A 529 61.73 3.67 -4.24
C ASP A 529 61.65 2.71 -3.04
N HIS A 530 60.58 1.92 -3.01
CA HIS A 530 60.35 0.87 -2.03
C HIS A 530 61.22 -0.38 -2.22
N GLN A 531 61.81 -0.58 -3.41
CA GLN A 531 62.67 -1.73 -3.73
C GLN A 531 64.14 -1.51 -3.35
N GLN A 532 64.53 -0.25 -3.08
CA GLN A 532 65.86 0.17 -2.65
C GLN A 532 66.98 -0.09 -3.67
N GLU A 533 66.65 -0.07 -4.96
CA GLU A 533 67.60 -0.35 -6.05
C GLU A 533 68.62 0.80 -6.25
N THR A 534 69.83 0.43 -6.67
CA THR A 534 70.90 1.38 -7.03
C THR A 534 70.91 1.57 -8.54
N HIS A 535 70.80 2.82 -8.98
CA HIS A 535 70.79 3.21 -10.39
C HIS A 535 72.07 3.96 -10.77
N ILE A 536 72.40 3.96 -12.07
CA ILE A 536 73.45 4.78 -12.67
C ILE A 536 72.78 5.77 -13.61
N GLY A 537 73.19 7.04 -13.58
CA GLY A 537 72.65 8.08 -14.46
C GLY A 537 73.29 9.43 -14.17
N PHE A 538 72.55 10.51 -14.37
CA PHE A 538 73.01 11.89 -14.18
C PHE A 538 72.04 12.65 -13.27
N ILE A 539 72.50 13.71 -12.61
CA ILE A 539 71.66 14.62 -11.82
C ILE A 539 71.28 15.81 -12.68
N ALA A 540 69.98 16.14 -12.75
CA ALA A 540 69.47 17.20 -13.62
C ALA A 540 69.93 18.62 -13.24
N GLU A 541 70.31 18.82 -11.97
CA GLU A 541 70.86 20.07 -11.43
C GLU A 541 72.36 20.25 -11.74
N ASP A 542 73.08 19.15 -12.04
CA ASP A 542 74.54 19.14 -12.24
C ASP A 542 74.97 19.05 -13.72
N VAL A 543 74.02 19.04 -14.67
CA VAL A 543 74.30 18.92 -16.12
C VAL A 543 73.76 20.10 -16.94
N PRO A 544 74.30 20.38 -18.13
CA PRO A 544 73.95 21.58 -18.91
C PRO A 544 72.50 21.63 -19.43
N ASP A 545 71.99 22.85 -19.59
CA ASP A 545 70.62 23.19 -20.02
C ASP A 545 70.13 22.45 -21.28
N LEU A 546 71.04 22.06 -22.18
CA LEU A 546 70.70 21.37 -23.43
C LEU A 546 70.12 19.95 -23.22
N VAL A 547 70.40 19.33 -22.07
CA VAL A 547 69.93 17.97 -21.71
C VAL A 547 69.03 17.92 -20.49
N ALA A 548 69.00 19.01 -19.70
CA ALA A 548 68.14 19.20 -18.55
C ALA A 548 66.77 19.79 -18.91
N SER A 549 65.75 19.50 -18.09
CA SER A 549 64.51 20.24 -18.13
C SER A 549 64.72 21.68 -17.65
N ARG A 550 63.86 22.61 -18.08
CA ARG A 550 63.90 24.03 -17.67
C ARG A 550 63.85 24.26 -16.15
N ASP A 551 63.35 23.31 -15.38
CA ASP A 551 63.30 23.33 -13.92
C ASP A 551 64.42 22.51 -13.24
N HIS A 552 65.38 21.98 -14.02
CA HIS A 552 66.49 21.12 -13.61
C HIS A 552 66.08 19.92 -12.75
N LYS A 553 64.92 19.32 -13.03
CA LYS A 553 64.37 18.18 -12.26
C LYS A 553 64.22 16.90 -13.05
N THR A 554 64.21 16.96 -14.38
CA THR A 554 64.16 15.79 -15.25
C THR A 554 65.18 15.90 -16.37
N LEU A 555 65.53 14.76 -16.94
CA LEU A 555 66.47 14.64 -18.06
C LEU A 555 65.76 14.02 -19.26
N SER A 556 66.19 14.40 -20.44
CA SER A 556 65.75 13.80 -21.70
C SER A 556 66.82 12.83 -22.22
N PRO A 557 66.59 11.50 -22.19
CA PRO A 557 67.54 10.54 -22.74
C PRO A 557 67.80 10.76 -24.24
N MET A 558 66.81 11.28 -24.97
CA MET A 558 66.92 11.51 -26.41
C MET A 558 67.83 12.70 -26.73
N ASP A 559 67.85 13.74 -25.89
CA ASP A 559 68.71 14.91 -26.10
C ASP A 559 70.18 14.57 -25.80
N ILE A 560 70.43 13.75 -24.76
CA ILE A 560 71.75 13.15 -24.51
C ILE A 560 72.22 12.33 -25.73
N VAL A 561 71.34 11.48 -26.29
CA VAL A 561 71.65 10.69 -27.51
C VAL A 561 71.89 11.60 -28.72
N ALA A 562 71.18 12.73 -28.85
CA ALA A 562 71.39 13.68 -29.94
C ALA A 562 72.75 14.38 -29.84
N VAL A 563 73.14 14.84 -28.64
CA VAL A 563 74.46 15.41 -28.35
C VAL A 563 75.56 14.40 -28.64
N LEU A 564 75.46 13.18 -28.09
CA LEU A 564 76.41 12.09 -28.36
C LEU A 564 76.50 11.78 -29.85
N THR A 565 75.38 11.76 -30.58
CA THR A 565 75.36 11.54 -32.03
C THR A 565 76.10 12.64 -32.79
N LYS A 566 75.97 13.91 -32.37
CA LYS A 566 76.69 15.03 -32.97
C LYS A 566 78.19 14.92 -32.72
N VAL A 567 78.62 14.66 -31.48
CA VAL A 567 80.04 14.50 -31.12
C VAL A 567 80.66 13.29 -31.84
N VAL A 568 79.99 12.13 -31.85
CA VAL A 568 80.51 10.92 -32.53
C VAL A 568 80.62 11.12 -34.04
N LYS A 569 79.69 11.85 -34.68
CA LYS A 569 79.83 12.22 -36.11
C LYS A 569 81.08 13.06 -36.35
N GLU A 570 81.37 14.03 -35.49
CA GLU A 570 82.54 14.89 -35.66
C GLU A 570 83.86 14.20 -35.29
N GLN A 571 83.84 13.29 -34.31
CA GLN A 571 84.97 12.39 -34.04
C GLN A 571 85.26 11.52 -35.27
N ASN A 572 84.25 10.96 -35.93
CA ASN A 572 84.43 10.19 -37.17
C ASN A 572 84.93 11.04 -38.35
N ASN A 573 84.49 12.29 -38.48
CA ASN A 573 85.04 13.25 -39.44
C ASN A 573 86.53 13.51 -39.16
N THR A 574 86.87 13.76 -37.90
CA THR A 574 88.25 14.03 -37.44
C THR A 574 89.16 12.81 -37.68
N ILE A 575 88.71 11.61 -37.35
CA ILE A 575 89.42 10.35 -37.61
C ILE A 575 89.65 10.18 -39.12
N SER A 576 88.63 10.42 -39.96
CA SER A 576 88.74 10.33 -41.42
C SER A 576 89.77 11.32 -41.99
N LEU A 577 89.78 12.56 -41.48
CA LEU A 577 90.75 13.58 -41.87
C LEU A 577 92.17 13.24 -41.40
N LEU A 578 92.33 12.69 -40.19
CA LEU A 578 93.61 12.18 -39.70
C LEU A 578 94.12 11.00 -40.54
N MET A 579 93.26 10.06 -40.94
CA MET A 579 93.61 8.95 -41.82
C MET A 579 94.05 9.45 -43.21
N GLN A 580 93.34 10.41 -43.82
CA GLN A 580 93.79 11.04 -45.07
C GLN A 580 95.14 11.76 -44.91
N LYS A 581 95.37 12.43 -43.78
CA LYS A 581 96.65 13.10 -43.48
C LYS A 581 97.79 12.09 -43.34
N VAL A 582 97.56 10.96 -42.65
CA VAL A 582 98.51 9.84 -42.56
C VAL A 582 98.81 9.28 -43.94
N GLN A 583 97.80 8.93 -44.74
CA GLN A 583 97.99 8.43 -46.12
C GLN A 583 98.77 9.42 -46.99
N THR A 584 98.53 10.72 -46.85
CA THR A 584 99.25 11.76 -47.59
C THR A 584 100.71 11.87 -47.15
N LEU A 585 101.00 11.66 -45.86
CA LEU A 585 102.37 11.64 -45.33
C LEU A 585 103.11 10.35 -45.75
N GLU A 586 102.44 9.21 -45.74
CA GLU A 586 102.98 7.93 -46.25
C GLU A 586 103.33 8.03 -47.73
N ASN A 587 102.42 8.56 -48.56
CA ASN A 587 102.67 8.76 -49.99
C ASN A 587 103.86 9.72 -50.22
N LYS A 588 103.98 10.79 -49.44
CA LYS A 588 105.14 11.70 -49.49
C LYS A 588 106.45 11.02 -49.04
N SER A 589 106.39 10.13 -48.06
CA SER A 589 107.52 9.32 -47.59
C SER A 589 107.99 8.32 -48.67
N GLN A 590 107.06 7.69 -49.39
CA GLN A 590 107.39 6.80 -50.51
C GLN A 590 107.94 7.56 -51.72
N SER A 591 107.40 8.73 -52.07
CA SER A 591 107.91 9.59 -53.16
C SER A 591 109.24 10.28 -52.85
N SER A 592 109.79 10.15 -51.64
CA SER A 592 111.13 10.65 -51.27
C SER A 592 112.16 9.52 -51.08
N ALA A 593 111.80 8.28 -51.45
CA ALA A 593 112.67 7.11 -51.45
C ALA A 593 113.10 6.65 -52.87
N PHE A 594 112.87 7.49 -53.90
CA PHE A 594 113.28 7.28 -55.29
C PHE A 594 114.00 8.53 -55.83
#